data_AF-A0A836RJR7-F1
#
_entry.id   AF-A0A836RJR7-F1
#
_cell.length_a   1.000
_cell.length_b   1.000
_cell.length_c   1.000
_cell.angle_alpha   90.00
_cell.angle_beta   90.00
_cell.angle_gamma   90.00
#
_symmetry.space_group_name_H-M   'P 1'
#
loop_
_entity.id
_entity.type
_entity.pdbx_description
1 polymer ?
#
loop_
_entity_poly.entity_id
_entity_poly.type
_entity_poly.pdbx_seq_one_letter_code
_entity_poly.pdbx_strand_id
1 'polypeptide(L)'
;MLWLATHAEMFRLMSFAMDVVRLSRLRAAGLLAAILLAGTPHDLPAQSARNRGAAARSSTDWGERKPRRTKIAGQPAPSAVPPALGTACRPDYWIVSSRHCWGRAGPFGVRCPFEYFRVGPDGRWVRGTQEEFSASLVPKVPVCIVAHGSFVPFASVVADSRWTYAWIRAAAPDYPLHVVFYTWPSEAPITGIPQIDVAILGRRGGSNGFYLAQLIQSIPVDHPISLLGHSHGARVIASALHLLAGGQVQGRWLEQPSCGRRLRAVFAAAAIDHNWLNPGERYERALWGVEYLVNLQNHLDVVLGLYPLRKLFSRRALARAGFTWRDRRRMGWLAGKIAEYDVTTLVGLGHQWPNYNRHPYIAWLISPYLYYTDQYDRPPSSAVSSSRRASGPPLAAPSRD
;
A
#
# COMPACT_ATOMS: atom_id res chain seq x y z
N MET A 1 20.86 27.27 -7.47
CA MET A 1 21.21 27.63 -6.07
C MET A 1 20.22 27.11 -5.02
N LEU A 2 18.90 26.94 -5.30
CA LEU A 2 17.97 26.29 -4.35
C LEU A 2 18.24 24.79 -4.06
N TRP A 3 19.00 24.10 -4.92
CA TRP A 3 19.29 22.66 -4.81
C TRP A 3 20.30 22.30 -3.70
N LEU A 4 21.15 23.26 -3.29
CA LEU A 4 22.15 23.06 -2.22
C LEU A 4 21.57 23.29 -0.82
N ALA A 5 20.56 24.16 -0.67
CA ALA A 5 19.96 24.48 0.63
C ALA A 5 19.16 23.30 1.21
N THR A 6 18.45 22.53 0.37
CA THR A 6 17.74 21.31 0.79
C THR A 6 18.67 20.17 1.17
N HIS A 7 19.86 20.08 0.54
CA HIS A 7 20.88 19.09 0.92
C HIS A 7 21.52 19.40 2.27
N ALA A 8 21.69 20.68 2.64
CA ALA A 8 22.28 21.09 3.90
C ALA A 8 21.38 20.78 5.11
N GLU A 9 20.06 21.03 5.02
CA GLU A 9 19.13 20.63 6.08
C GLU A 9 18.96 19.10 6.16
N MET A 10 19.03 18.41 5.03
CA MET A 10 18.98 16.95 4.97
C MET A 10 20.22 16.30 5.60
N PHE A 11 21.42 16.87 5.38
CA PHE A 11 22.64 16.44 6.07
C PHE A 11 22.55 16.65 7.58
N ARG A 12 21.90 17.72 8.04
CA ARG A 12 21.65 17.95 9.47
C ARG A 12 20.70 16.90 10.07
N LEU A 13 19.62 16.55 9.37
CA LEU A 13 18.69 15.50 9.81
C LEU A 13 19.33 14.10 9.82
N MET A 14 20.17 13.78 8.84
CA MET A 14 20.89 12.50 8.80
C MET A 14 22.02 12.43 9.81
N SER A 15 22.79 13.51 10.00
CA SER A 15 23.81 13.60 11.06
C SER A 15 23.15 13.44 12.43
N PHE A 16 22.04 14.15 12.67
CA PHE A 16 21.27 14.03 13.90
C PHE A 16 20.73 12.60 14.12
N ALA A 17 20.19 11.96 13.07
CA ALA A 17 19.74 10.57 13.17
C ALA A 17 20.89 9.60 13.52
N MET A 18 22.08 9.81 12.94
CA MET A 18 23.27 9.03 13.28
C MET A 18 23.77 9.30 14.71
N ASP A 19 23.70 10.53 15.18
CA ASP A 19 24.04 10.91 16.55
C ASP A 19 23.07 10.32 17.57
N VAL A 20 21.76 10.29 17.26
CA VAL A 20 20.75 9.60 18.08
C VAL A 20 20.99 8.08 18.12
N VAL A 21 21.44 7.47 17.01
CA VAL A 21 21.83 6.05 16.97
C VAL A 21 23.07 5.79 17.83
N ARG A 22 24.07 6.69 17.81
CA ARG A 22 25.24 6.59 18.70
C ARG A 22 24.85 6.75 20.17
N LEU A 23 24.04 7.75 20.50
CA LEU A 23 23.55 8.01 21.86
C LEU A 23 22.67 6.88 22.41
N SER A 24 21.81 6.28 21.58
CA SER A 24 20.99 5.12 21.99
C SER A 24 21.81 3.85 22.19
N ARG A 25 22.85 3.61 21.38
CA ARG A 25 23.83 2.53 21.62
C ARG A 25 24.62 2.75 22.90
N LEU A 26 25.04 3.98 23.19
CA LEU A 26 25.76 4.33 24.43
C LEU A 26 24.86 4.18 25.67
N ARG A 27 23.58 4.56 25.58
CA ARG A 27 22.60 4.33 26.67
C ARG A 27 22.27 2.85 26.87
N ALA A 28 22.15 2.07 25.80
CA ALA A 28 21.94 0.63 25.89
C ALA A 28 23.17 -0.10 26.48
N ALA A 29 24.39 0.31 26.10
CA ALA A 29 25.63 -0.18 26.68
C ALA A 29 25.78 0.21 28.16
N GLY A 30 25.41 1.45 28.52
CA GLY A 30 25.39 1.91 29.91
C GLY A 30 24.35 1.18 30.78
N LEU A 31 23.18 0.86 30.22
CA LEU A 31 22.16 0.07 30.92
C LEU A 31 22.60 -1.40 31.10
N LEU A 32 23.26 -1.99 30.10
CA LEU A 32 23.87 -3.32 30.22
C LEU A 32 25.02 -3.36 31.23
N ALA A 33 25.86 -2.33 31.27
CA ALA A 33 26.93 -2.21 32.26
C ALA A 33 26.38 -2.02 33.68
N ALA A 34 25.30 -1.26 33.85
CA ALA A 34 24.62 -1.10 35.14
C ALA A 34 23.94 -2.40 35.61
N ILE A 35 23.41 -3.21 34.70
CA ILE A 35 22.85 -4.53 35.01
C ILE A 35 23.96 -5.54 35.36
N LEU A 36 25.13 -5.44 34.72
CA LEU A 36 26.29 -6.30 35.03
C LEU A 36 27.01 -5.91 36.32
N LEU A 37 26.90 -4.65 36.77
CA LEU A 37 27.53 -4.18 38.02
C LEU A 37 26.65 -4.35 39.27
N ALA A 38 25.37 -4.71 39.12
CA ALA A 38 24.41 -4.78 40.23
C ALA A 38 24.04 -6.21 40.68
N GLY A 39 24.72 -7.25 40.20
CA GLY A 39 24.40 -8.63 40.54
C GLY A 39 25.52 -9.35 41.29
N THR A 40 25.44 -9.42 42.62
CA THR A 40 26.14 -10.44 43.42
C THR A 40 25.29 -11.73 43.49
N PRO A 41 25.92 -12.91 43.61
CA PRO A 41 25.26 -14.19 43.38
C PRO A 41 24.61 -14.74 44.65
N HIS A 42 23.41 -15.30 44.50
CA HIS A 42 22.87 -16.27 45.45
C HIS A 42 22.90 -17.66 44.80
N ASP A 43 23.63 -18.57 45.44
CA ASP A 43 23.67 -20.00 45.19
C ASP A 43 22.28 -20.64 45.32
N LEU A 44 22.01 -21.66 44.49
CA LEU A 44 21.39 -22.97 44.82
C LEU A 44 21.15 -23.79 43.51
N PRO A 45 20.96 -25.12 43.58
CA PRO A 45 21.93 -26.06 43.03
C PRO A 45 21.49 -26.78 41.74
N ALA A 46 22.50 -27.41 41.12
CA ALA A 46 22.38 -28.28 39.97
C ALA A 46 21.58 -29.56 40.25
N GLN A 47 20.70 -29.92 39.31
CA GLN A 47 20.29 -31.30 39.07
C GLN A 47 20.43 -31.65 37.59
N SER A 48 21.13 -32.75 37.38
CA SER A 48 21.42 -33.39 36.11
C SER A 48 20.22 -34.16 35.55
N ALA A 49 20.20 -34.26 34.21
CA ALA A 49 20.16 -35.51 33.44
C ALA A 49 19.08 -35.58 32.35
N ARG A 50 19.59 -35.78 31.12
CA ARG A 50 19.12 -36.70 30.07
C ARG A 50 17.63 -36.68 29.70
N ASN A 51 17.37 -36.31 28.44
CA ASN A 51 16.97 -37.35 27.48
C ASN A 51 17.15 -36.90 26.02
N ARG A 52 17.83 -37.77 25.26
CA ARG A 52 17.87 -37.77 23.80
C ARG A 52 16.61 -38.45 23.30
N GLY A 53 15.97 -37.89 22.28
CA GLY A 53 14.86 -38.52 21.57
C GLY A 53 14.85 -38.00 20.14
N ALA A 54 15.58 -38.70 19.27
CA ALA A 54 15.47 -38.54 17.83
C ALA A 54 14.13 -39.15 17.36
N ALA A 55 13.40 -38.44 16.52
CA ALA A 55 12.31 -39.01 15.73
C ALA A 55 12.40 -38.45 14.31
N ALA A 56 12.57 -39.37 13.37
CA ALA A 56 12.70 -39.14 11.95
C ALA A 56 11.35 -39.32 11.25
N ARG A 57 11.13 -38.52 10.19
CA ARG A 57 10.32 -38.76 8.98
C ARG A 57 8.82 -39.11 9.14
N SER A 58 7.96 -38.32 8.50
CA SER A 58 7.25 -38.83 7.32
C SER A 58 6.83 -37.67 6.40
N SER A 59 7.04 -37.90 5.12
CA SER A 59 6.76 -37.02 3.99
C SER A 59 5.50 -37.57 3.33
N THR A 60 4.40 -36.83 3.32
CA THR A 60 3.21 -37.18 2.55
C THR A 60 3.10 -36.28 1.32
N ASP A 61 3.52 -36.90 0.23
CA ASP A 61 3.17 -36.71 -1.18
C ASP A 61 1.79 -36.07 -1.43
N TRP A 62 1.79 -34.87 -2.02
CA TRP A 62 0.61 -34.25 -2.63
C TRP A 62 0.76 -34.32 -4.14
N GLY A 63 0.28 -35.42 -4.72
CA GLY A 63 0.29 -35.66 -6.16
C GLY A 63 -0.42 -34.57 -6.97
N GLU A 64 0.29 -34.04 -7.97
CA GLU A 64 -0.22 -33.18 -9.02
C GLU A 64 -1.34 -33.88 -9.82
N ARG A 65 -2.59 -33.43 -9.67
CA ARG A 65 -3.65 -33.73 -10.64
C ARG A 65 -3.66 -32.66 -11.74
N LYS A 66 -3.12 -33.00 -12.91
CA LYS A 66 -3.29 -32.20 -14.15
C LYS A 66 -4.78 -32.15 -14.54
N PRO A 67 -5.38 -30.97 -14.77
CA PRO A 67 -6.75 -30.89 -15.26
C PRO A 67 -6.83 -31.28 -16.75
N ARG A 68 -7.80 -32.16 -17.06
CA ARG A 68 -8.16 -32.56 -18.43
C ARG A 68 -8.63 -31.34 -19.23
N ARG A 69 -8.03 -31.13 -20.40
CA ARG A 69 -8.49 -30.16 -21.43
C ARG A 69 -9.77 -30.67 -22.09
N THR A 70 -10.90 -30.03 -21.82
CA THR A 70 -12.08 -30.07 -22.68
C THR A 70 -12.07 -28.83 -23.56
N LYS A 71 -12.05 -29.00 -24.89
CA LYS A 71 -12.23 -27.89 -25.84
C LYS A 71 -13.70 -27.42 -25.78
N ILE A 72 -13.93 -26.17 -25.43
CA ILE A 72 -15.22 -25.48 -25.64
C ILE A 72 -15.03 -24.54 -26.83
N ALA A 73 -15.87 -24.71 -27.84
CA ALA A 73 -15.94 -23.86 -29.03
C ALA A 73 -16.72 -22.58 -28.72
N GLY A 74 -16.25 -21.46 -29.29
CA GLY A 74 -17.01 -20.22 -29.45
C GLY A 74 -16.99 -19.27 -28.24
N GLN A 75 -15.94 -18.45 -28.13
CA GLN A 75 -15.98 -17.21 -27.37
C GLN A 75 -15.43 -16.06 -28.23
N PRO A 76 -15.98 -14.83 -28.08
CA PRO A 76 -15.55 -13.67 -28.85
C PRO A 76 -14.09 -13.33 -28.54
N ALA A 77 -13.39 -12.82 -29.56
CA ALA A 77 -11.99 -12.45 -29.49
C ALA A 77 -11.70 -11.53 -28.27
N PRO A 78 -10.52 -11.63 -27.64
CA PRO A 78 -10.13 -10.73 -26.56
C PRO A 78 -10.31 -9.27 -27.02
N SER A 79 -11.02 -8.49 -26.22
CA SER A 79 -11.25 -7.06 -26.47
C SER A 79 -9.90 -6.38 -26.70
N ALA A 80 -9.76 -5.69 -27.83
CA ALA A 80 -8.51 -5.01 -28.17
C ALA A 80 -8.08 -4.08 -27.01
N VAL A 81 -6.82 -4.17 -26.62
CA VAL A 81 -6.23 -3.31 -25.59
C VAL A 81 -6.31 -1.87 -26.10
N PRO A 82 -6.89 -0.92 -25.32
CA PRO A 82 -6.89 0.48 -25.71
C PRO A 82 -5.46 0.98 -25.93
N PRO A 83 -5.23 1.92 -26.87
CA PRO A 83 -3.89 2.45 -27.10
C PRO A 83 -3.30 3.05 -25.82
N ALA A 84 -1.99 2.94 -25.66
CA ALA A 84 -1.26 3.47 -24.51
C ALA A 84 -1.54 4.96 -24.29
N LEU A 85 -1.88 5.33 -23.05
CA LEU A 85 -2.08 6.73 -22.65
C LEU A 85 -0.74 7.32 -22.21
N GLY A 86 -0.23 8.25 -23.02
CA GLY A 86 1.09 8.82 -22.82
C GLY A 86 2.23 7.77 -22.85
N THR A 87 3.46 8.26 -22.85
CA THR A 87 4.65 7.41 -22.79
C THR A 87 5.62 7.94 -21.76
N ALA A 88 6.63 7.14 -21.38
CA ALA A 88 7.68 7.62 -20.48
C ALA A 88 8.36 8.93 -20.96
N CYS A 89 8.39 9.15 -22.28
CA CYS A 89 8.97 10.35 -22.91
C CYS A 89 7.95 11.45 -23.23
N ARG A 90 6.66 11.16 -23.21
CA ARG A 90 5.56 12.09 -23.46
C ARG A 90 4.55 11.99 -22.32
N PRO A 91 4.77 12.73 -21.22
CA PRO A 91 3.93 12.61 -20.04
C PRO A 91 2.50 13.09 -20.29
N ASP A 92 1.54 12.38 -19.70
CA ASP A 92 0.17 12.87 -19.53
C ASP A 92 -0.35 12.32 -18.20
N TYR A 93 -0.38 13.17 -17.17
CA TYR A 93 -0.79 12.77 -15.84
C TYR A 93 -1.37 13.94 -15.06
N TRP A 94 -2.07 13.61 -13.98
CA TRP A 94 -2.67 14.61 -13.09
C TRP A 94 -1.94 14.67 -11.75
N ILE A 95 -1.89 15.85 -11.15
CA ILE A 95 -1.59 16.07 -9.74
C ILE A 95 -2.86 16.59 -9.09
N VAL A 96 -3.34 15.91 -8.05
CA VAL A 96 -4.56 16.28 -7.32
C VAL A 96 -4.19 16.59 -5.87
N SER A 97 -4.49 17.81 -5.45
CA SER A 97 -4.04 18.36 -4.16
C SER A 97 -5.18 18.49 -3.17
N SER A 98 -5.01 17.88 -1.99
CA SER A 98 -5.88 18.09 -0.82
C SER A 98 -5.30 19.10 0.18
N ARG A 99 -4.23 19.81 -0.19
CA ARG A 99 -3.50 20.75 0.69
C ARG A 99 -4.40 21.86 1.25
N HIS A 100 -5.40 22.30 0.49
CA HIS A 100 -6.38 23.31 0.88
C HIS A 100 -7.63 22.75 1.59
N CYS A 101 -7.67 21.44 1.86
CA CYS A 101 -8.80 20.79 2.52
C CYS A 101 -8.63 20.72 4.05
N TRP A 102 -7.51 21.22 4.58
CA TRP A 102 -7.25 21.24 6.02
C TRP A 102 -8.30 22.05 6.79
N GLY A 103 -8.69 21.58 7.98
CA GLY A 103 -9.63 22.26 8.87
C GLY A 103 -11.10 22.23 8.44
N ARG A 104 -11.41 21.81 7.21
CA ARG A 104 -12.79 21.83 6.66
C ARG A 104 -13.61 20.57 6.92
N ALA A 105 -13.02 19.53 7.49
CA ALA A 105 -13.74 18.26 7.68
C ALA A 105 -14.46 18.20 9.03
N GLY A 106 -15.79 18.37 8.98
CA GLY A 106 -16.72 17.91 10.01
C GLY A 106 -16.82 16.38 10.06
N PRO A 107 -17.69 15.82 10.95
CA PRO A 107 -17.84 14.37 11.10
C PRO A 107 -18.35 13.68 9.82
N PHE A 108 -19.04 14.40 8.93
CA PHE A 108 -19.55 13.91 7.65
C PHE A 108 -19.66 15.02 6.59
N GLY A 109 -19.81 14.63 5.32
CA GLY A 109 -20.38 15.46 4.25
C GLY A 109 -19.52 16.56 3.61
N VAL A 110 -18.46 17.05 4.25
CA VAL A 110 -17.67 18.13 3.63
C VAL A 110 -16.75 17.59 2.54
N ARG A 111 -17.06 17.96 1.29
CA ARG A 111 -16.22 17.65 0.13
C ARG A 111 -14.95 18.51 0.15
N CYS A 112 -13.81 17.87 -0.07
CA CYS A 112 -12.55 18.55 -0.27
C CYS A 112 -12.57 19.33 -1.61
N PRO A 113 -12.35 20.66 -1.60
CA PRO A 113 -12.14 21.42 -2.83
C PRO A 113 -10.74 21.10 -3.36
N PHE A 114 -10.59 19.97 -4.05
CA PHE A 114 -9.32 19.58 -4.65
C PHE A 114 -8.86 20.62 -5.67
N GLU A 115 -7.56 20.87 -5.69
CA GLU A 115 -6.94 21.52 -6.84
C GLU A 115 -6.40 20.46 -7.80
N TYR A 116 -6.65 20.66 -9.09
CA TYR A 116 -6.24 19.76 -10.15
C TYR A 116 -5.19 20.47 -11.00
N PHE A 117 -4.13 19.73 -11.34
CA PHE A 117 -3.09 20.18 -12.25
C PHE A 117 -2.81 19.08 -13.26
N ARG A 118 -2.91 19.38 -14.55
CA ARG A 118 -2.56 18.43 -15.61
C ARG A 118 -1.14 18.71 -16.08
N VAL A 119 -0.33 17.67 -16.21
CA VAL A 119 0.98 17.73 -16.87
C VAL A 119 0.84 17.15 -18.26
N GLY A 120 1.03 17.98 -19.28
CA GLY A 120 0.90 17.58 -20.68
C GLY A 120 2.22 17.06 -21.29
N PRO A 121 2.21 16.69 -22.58
CA PRO A 121 3.37 16.10 -23.26
C PRO A 121 4.61 17.00 -23.33
N ASP A 122 4.43 18.31 -23.20
CA ASP A 122 5.51 19.31 -23.12
C ASP A 122 6.16 19.37 -21.72
N GLY A 123 5.64 18.60 -20.77
CA GLY A 123 6.07 18.57 -19.38
C GLY A 123 5.66 19.81 -18.57
N ARG A 124 4.85 20.72 -19.14
CA ARG A 124 4.30 21.86 -18.41
C ARG A 124 3.06 21.41 -17.67
N TRP A 125 2.90 21.96 -16.47
CA TRP A 125 1.69 21.75 -15.68
C TRP A 125 0.79 22.97 -15.78
N VAL A 126 -0.49 22.73 -16.02
CA VAL A 126 -1.54 23.75 -16.07
C VAL A 126 -2.58 23.44 -15.01
N ARG A 127 -3.15 24.48 -14.39
CA ARG A 127 -4.29 24.32 -13.50
C ARG A 127 -5.48 23.83 -14.33
N GLY A 128 -6.19 22.84 -13.79
CA GLY A 128 -7.43 22.34 -14.37
C GLY A 128 -8.52 22.20 -13.31
N THR A 129 -9.59 21.52 -13.69
CA THR A 129 -10.82 21.33 -12.93
C THR A 129 -11.12 19.85 -12.69
N GLN A 130 -12.10 19.57 -11.82
CA GLN A 130 -12.57 18.19 -11.60
C GLN A 130 -13.26 17.65 -12.85
N GLU A 131 -13.95 18.51 -13.58
CA GLU A 131 -14.65 18.20 -14.82
C GLU A 131 -13.66 17.79 -15.91
N GLU A 132 -12.58 18.56 -16.09
CA GLU A 132 -11.51 18.23 -17.04
C GLU A 132 -10.75 16.96 -16.65
N PHE A 133 -10.49 16.76 -15.35
CA PHE A 133 -9.93 15.51 -14.85
C PHE A 133 -10.82 14.32 -15.23
N SER A 134 -12.11 14.40 -14.93
CA SER A 134 -13.07 13.33 -15.19
C SER A 134 -13.24 13.07 -16.70
N ALA A 135 -13.31 14.13 -17.50
CA ALA A 135 -13.43 14.04 -18.97
C ALA A 135 -12.18 13.46 -19.63
N SER A 136 -11.00 13.57 -19.00
CA SER A 136 -9.76 12.98 -19.52
C SER A 136 -9.67 11.47 -19.31
N LEU A 137 -10.52 10.88 -18.47
CA LEU A 137 -10.47 9.46 -18.16
C LEU A 137 -11.11 8.63 -19.29
N VAL A 138 -10.28 7.83 -19.96
CA VAL A 138 -10.73 6.82 -20.94
C VAL A 138 -11.41 5.64 -20.23
N PRO A 139 -12.68 5.32 -20.51
CA PRO A 139 -13.44 4.28 -19.83
C PRO A 139 -12.69 2.93 -19.76
N LYS A 140 -12.87 2.22 -18.65
CA LYS A 140 -12.23 0.91 -18.35
C LYS A 140 -10.70 0.90 -18.25
N VAL A 141 -10.00 2.00 -18.56
CA VAL A 141 -8.55 2.10 -18.35
C VAL A 141 -8.27 2.28 -16.85
N PRO A 142 -7.34 1.51 -16.25
CA PRO A 142 -7.02 1.65 -14.83
C PRO A 142 -6.49 3.04 -14.47
N VAL A 143 -6.74 3.45 -13.23
CA VAL A 143 -6.19 4.68 -12.64
C VAL A 143 -5.23 4.32 -11.51
N CYS A 144 -3.96 4.68 -11.66
CA CYS A 144 -2.95 4.55 -10.62
C CYS A 144 -2.80 5.85 -9.84
N ILE A 145 -3.23 5.85 -8.58
CA ILE A 145 -3.05 6.99 -7.67
C ILE A 145 -1.79 6.77 -6.82
N VAL A 146 -0.83 7.69 -6.92
CA VAL A 146 0.42 7.67 -6.17
C VAL A 146 0.33 8.65 -5.00
N ALA A 147 0.48 8.16 -3.77
CA ALA A 147 0.46 8.97 -2.56
C ALA A 147 1.87 9.03 -1.95
N HIS A 148 2.41 10.25 -1.86
CA HIS A 148 3.74 10.49 -1.29
C HIS A 148 3.78 10.39 0.24
N GLY A 149 4.99 10.23 0.77
CA GLY A 149 5.28 10.18 2.20
C GLY A 149 5.25 11.53 2.91
N SER A 150 5.96 11.57 4.04
CA SER A 150 6.12 12.76 4.89
C SER A 150 7.19 13.71 4.36
N PHE A 151 7.13 14.99 4.75
CA PHE A 151 8.13 16.01 4.43
C PHE A 151 8.28 16.33 2.92
N VAL A 152 7.21 16.14 2.15
CA VAL A 152 7.20 16.42 0.71
C VAL A 152 6.46 17.74 0.45
N PRO A 153 7.17 18.84 0.16
CA PRO A 153 6.54 20.08 -0.27
C PRO A 153 5.95 19.93 -1.68
N PHE A 154 5.01 20.81 -2.04
CA PHE A 154 4.36 20.76 -3.35
C PHE A 154 5.36 20.80 -4.52
N ALA A 155 6.40 21.63 -4.43
CA ALA A 155 7.44 21.72 -5.46
C ALA A 155 8.17 20.38 -5.69
N SER A 156 8.42 19.60 -4.63
CA SER A 156 9.00 18.26 -4.76
C SER A 156 8.05 17.28 -5.45
N VAL A 157 6.74 17.38 -5.20
CA VAL A 157 5.76 16.55 -5.94
C VAL A 157 5.80 16.84 -7.44
N VAL A 158 5.87 18.11 -7.82
CA VAL A 158 6.00 18.50 -9.24
C VAL A 158 7.26 17.90 -9.85
N ALA A 159 8.40 17.96 -9.16
CA ALA A 159 9.65 17.39 -9.67
C ALA A 159 9.65 15.85 -9.71
N ASP A 160 9.25 15.20 -8.62
CA ASP A 160 9.32 13.74 -8.45
C ASP A 160 8.26 12.99 -9.26
N SER A 161 7.12 13.64 -9.54
CA SER A 161 6.04 13.06 -10.34
C SER A 161 6.53 12.68 -11.74
N ARG A 162 7.37 13.51 -12.38
CA ARG A 162 7.89 13.24 -13.72
C ARG A 162 8.72 11.95 -13.76
N TRP A 163 9.65 11.80 -12.82
CA TRP A 163 10.51 10.62 -12.72
C TRP A 163 9.70 9.37 -12.38
N THR A 164 8.76 9.50 -11.45
CA THR A 164 7.89 8.40 -11.04
C THR A 164 6.97 7.95 -12.16
N TYR A 165 6.42 8.91 -12.91
CA TYR A 165 5.58 8.63 -14.07
C TYR A 165 6.39 7.88 -15.14
N ALA A 166 7.58 8.38 -15.49
CA ALA A 166 8.45 7.71 -16.46
C ALA A 166 8.79 6.27 -16.01
N TRP A 167 9.12 6.08 -14.73
CA TRP A 167 9.40 4.77 -14.14
C TRP A 167 8.20 3.81 -14.20
N ILE A 168 6.98 4.28 -13.88
CA ILE A 168 5.75 3.48 -14.00
C ILE A 168 5.49 3.12 -15.46
N ARG A 169 5.53 4.10 -16.37
CA ARG A 169 5.24 3.91 -17.81
C ARG A 169 6.27 3.01 -18.49
N ALA A 170 7.54 3.04 -18.07
CA ALA A 170 8.59 2.21 -18.64
C ALA A 170 8.41 0.71 -18.33
N ALA A 171 7.70 0.34 -17.26
CA ALA A 171 7.52 -1.07 -16.88
C ALA A 171 6.50 -1.82 -17.73
N ALA A 172 5.53 -1.13 -18.33
CA ALA A 172 4.50 -1.72 -19.17
C ALA A 172 4.07 -0.71 -20.26
N PRO A 173 4.95 -0.40 -21.22
CA PRO A 173 4.75 0.68 -22.18
C PRO A 173 3.51 0.50 -23.06
N ASP A 174 3.16 -0.76 -23.34
CA ASP A 174 2.05 -1.11 -24.23
C ASP A 174 0.68 -1.11 -23.53
N TYR A 175 0.66 -0.98 -22.19
CA TYR A 175 -0.57 -1.02 -21.41
C TYR A 175 -1.06 0.39 -21.07
N PRO A 176 -2.35 0.69 -21.25
CA PRO A 176 -2.91 1.99 -20.89
C PRO A 176 -3.02 2.12 -19.37
N LEU A 177 -2.66 3.28 -18.82
CA LEU A 177 -2.78 3.60 -17.40
C LEU A 177 -2.89 5.11 -17.22
N HIS A 178 -3.95 5.56 -16.54
CA HIS A 178 -4.00 6.93 -16.03
C HIS A 178 -3.15 7.02 -14.77
N VAL A 179 -2.26 8.00 -14.68
CA VAL A 179 -1.46 8.22 -13.47
C VAL A 179 -1.90 9.51 -12.79
N VAL A 180 -2.14 9.43 -11.48
CA VAL A 180 -2.57 10.55 -10.65
C VAL A 180 -1.66 10.65 -9.43
N PHE A 181 -0.99 11.78 -9.25
CA PHE A 181 -0.22 12.05 -8.04
C PHE A 181 -1.10 12.77 -7.03
N TYR A 182 -1.45 12.07 -5.95
CA TYR A 182 -2.18 12.64 -4.84
C TYR A 182 -1.22 13.34 -3.87
N THR A 183 -1.45 14.63 -3.62
CA THR A 183 -0.64 15.41 -2.70
C THR A 183 -1.41 15.98 -1.52
N TRP A 184 -0.79 15.90 -0.35
CA TRP A 184 -1.35 16.32 0.94
C TRP A 184 -0.31 17.14 1.71
N PRO A 185 -0.70 17.96 2.72
CA PRO A 185 0.20 18.91 3.37
C PRO A 185 1.14 18.21 4.37
N SER A 186 2.10 17.46 3.83
CA SER A 186 3.01 16.58 4.56
C SER A 186 4.25 17.28 5.14
N GLU A 187 4.42 18.57 4.84
CA GLU A 187 5.52 19.44 5.28
C GLU A 187 5.12 20.43 6.38
N ALA A 188 3.81 20.63 6.59
CA ALA A 188 3.27 21.68 7.46
C ALA A 188 3.53 21.40 8.97
N PRO A 189 3.49 22.43 9.83
CA PRO A 189 4.51 22.66 10.84
C PRO A 189 4.80 21.44 11.71
N ILE A 190 6.10 21.20 11.86
CA ILE A 190 6.68 20.15 12.68
C ILE A 190 7.39 20.80 13.87
N THR A 191 7.54 20.05 14.95
CA THR A 191 8.15 20.49 16.20
C THR A 191 9.68 20.43 16.18
N GLY A 192 10.26 19.73 15.20
CA GLY A 192 11.70 19.43 15.15
C GLY A 192 12.09 18.23 16.02
N ILE A 193 11.16 17.67 16.79
CA ILE A 193 11.36 16.46 17.59
C ILE A 193 10.87 15.27 16.75
N PRO A 194 11.77 14.41 16.21
CA PRO A 194 11.40 13.42 15.19
C PRO A 194 10.25 12.49 15.61
N GLN A 195 10.19 12.10 16.88
CA GLN A 195 9.14 11.20 17.38
C GLN A 195 7.76 11.85 17.39
N ILE A 196 7.70 13.11 17.79
CA ILE A 196 6.47 13.90 17.80
C ILE A 196 6.05 14.18 16.36
N ASP A 197 7.00 14.54 15.51
CA ASP A 197 6.73 14.88 14.10
C ASP A 197 6.22 13.67 13.31
N VAL A 198 6.84 12.50 13.47
CA VAL A 198 6.37 11.24 12.88
C VAL A 198 4.95 10.90 13.35
N ALA A 199 4.62 11.19 14.62
CA ALA A 199 3.28 10.99 15.16
C ALA A 199 2.25 12.02 14.64
N ILE A 200 2.63 13.29 14.51
CA ILE A 200 1.80 14.37 13.93
C ILE A 200 1.50 14.06 12.47
N LEU A 201 2.53 13.83 11.66
CA LEU A 201 2.40 13.46 10.25
C LEU A 201 1.69 12.12 10.10
N GLY A 202 1.89 11.23 11.07
CA GLY A 202 1.16 9.99 11.23
C GLY A 202 -0.36 10.16 11.35
N ARG A 203 -0.79 11.10 12.19
CA ARG A 203 -2.21 11.45 12.34
C ARG A 203 -2.71 12.16 11.10
N ARG A 204 -1.96 13.15 10.61
CA ARG A 204 -2.28 13.92 9.41
C ARG A 204 -2.47 13.04 8.18
N GLY A 205 -1.59 12.07 7.94
CA GLY A 205 -1.71 11.09 6.86
C GLY A 205 -2.97 10.24 7.01
N GLY A 206 -3.28 9.79 8.23
CA GLY A 206 -4.55 9.13 8.51
C GLY A 206 -5.77 9.98 8.14
N SER A 207 -5.80 11.26 8.51
CA SER A 207 -6.91 12.17 8.19
C SER A 207 -7.00 12.43 6.67
N ASN A 208 -5.87 12.54 5.97
CA ASN A 208 -5.84 12.73 4.52
C ASN A 208 -6.28 11.51 3.72
N GLY A 209 -6.34 10.33 4.35
CA GLY A 209 -7.02 9.16 3.76
C GLY A 209 -8.51 9.39 3.52
N PHE A 210 -9.15 10.27 4.30
CA PHE A 210 -10.55 10.64 4.06
C PHE A 210 -10.73 11.38 2.74
N TYR A 211 -9.87 12.36 2.45
CA TYR A 211 -9.91 13.05 1.17
C TYR A 211 -9.50 12.14 0.03
N LEU A 212 -8.49 11.27 0.21
CA LEU A 212 -8.17 10.28 -0.82
C LEU A 212 -9.37 9.35 -1.13
N ALA A 213 -10.14 8.95 -0.11
CA ALA A 213 -11.36 8.19 -0.34
C ALA A 213 -12.42 8.99 -1.13
N GLN A 214 -12.59 10.29 -0.84
CA GLN A 214 -13.47 11.16 -1.63
C GLN A 214 -13.01 11.30 -3.10
N LEU A 215 -11.70 11.40 -3.35
CA LEU A 215 -11.15 11.39 -4.71
C LEU A 215 -11.41 10.05 -5.43
N ILE A 216 -11.28 8.93 -4.72
CA ILE A 216 -11.62 7.61 -5.28
C ILE A 216 -13.12 7.52 -5.63
N GLN A 217 -13.98 8.15 -4.83
CA GLN A 217 -15.42 8.20 -5.07
C GLN A 217 -15.82 9.09 -6.25
N SER A 218 -15.01 10.09 -6.60
CA SER A 218 -15.30 10.94 -7.76
C SER A 218 -14.89 10.31 -9.10
N ILE A 219 -14.05 9.27 -9.09
CA ILE A 219 -13.67 8.52 -10.28
C ILE A 219 -14.82 7.55 -10.66
N PRO A 220 -15.25 7.46 -11.94
CA PRO A 220 -16.32 6.55 -12.34
C PRO A 220 -16.03 5.08 -11.99
N VAL A 221 -17.06 4.32 -11.60
CA VAL A 221 -16.92 2.98 -10.98
C VAL A 221 -16.34 1.91 -11.90
N ASP A 222 -16.44 2.12 -13.21
CA ASP A 222 -15.93 1.23 -14.26
C ASP A 222 -14.41 1.26 -14.40
N HIS A 223 -13.72 2.20 -13.75
CA HIS A 223 -12.26 2.23 -13.67
C HIS A 223 -11.72 1.41 -12.49
N PRO A 224 -10.93 0.36 -12.73
CA PRO A 224 -10.10 -0.26 -11.70
C PRO A 224 -9.09 0.77 -11.17
N ILE A 225 -8.86 0.79 -9.85
CA ILE A 225 -7.91 1.73 -9.24
C ILE A 225 -6.78 0.98 -8.56
N SER A 226 -5.55 1.33 -8.89
CA SER A 226 -4.37 0.91 -8.13
C SER A 226 -3.85 2.06 -7.29
N LEU A 227 -3.38 1.77 -6.08
CA LEU A 227 -2.89 2.75 -5.12
C LEU A 227 -1.43 2.47 -4.79
N LEU A 228 -0.53 3.39 -5.08
CA LEU A 228 0.90 3.27 -4.77
C LEU A 228 1.26 4.23 -3.64
N GLY A 229 1.53 3.69 -2.45
CA GLY A 229 1.82 4.47 -1.25
C GLY A 229 3.27 4.37 -0.84
N HIS A 230 3.95 5.51 -0.70
CA HIS A 230 5.28 5.58 -0.11
C HIS A 230 5.21 6.05 1.34
N SER A 231 5.86 5.35 2.28
CA SER A 231 5.97 5.78 3.68
C SER A 231 4.62 6.11 4.32
N HIS A 232 4.41 7.34 4.83
CA HIS A 232 3.10 7.80 5.32
C HIS A 232 2.02 7.85 4.24
N GLY A 233 2.36 7.88 2.96
CA GLY A 233 1.42 7.69 1.85
C GLY A 233 0.75 6.30 1.87
N ALA A 234 1.46 5.26 2.34
CA ALA A 234 0.83 3.95 2.59
C ALA A 234 -0.22 4.04 3.72
N ARG A 235 0.01 4.90 4.72
CA ARG A 235 -0.98 5.18 5.77
C ARG A 235 -2.19 5.95 5.26
N VAL A 236 -1.99 6.92 4.37
CA VAL A 236 -3.07 7.63 3.67
C VAL A 236 -3.94 6.61 2.93
N ILE A 237 -3.32 5.70 2.16
CA ILE A 237 -4.03 4.66 1.42
C ILE A 237 -4.73 3.67 2.35
N ALA A 238 -4.07 3.14 3.38
CA ALA A 238 -4.69 2.21 4.33
C ALA A 238 -5.92 2.83 5.01
N SER A 239 -5.83 4.13 5.35
CA SER A 239 -6.96 4.90 5.87
C SER A 239 -8.09 5.03 4.84
N ALA A 240 -7.78 5.38 3.59
CA ALA A 240 -8.77 5.49 2.52
C ALA A 240 -9.49 4.16 2.26
N LEU A 241 -8.74 3.06 2.16
CA LEU A 241 -9.29 1.71 1.98
C LEU A 241 -10.19 1.29 3.14
N HIS A 242 -9.77 1.58 4.37
CA HIS A 242 -10.57 1.31 5.56
C HIS A 242 -11.91 2.07 5.52
N LEU A 243 -11.88 3.35 5.14
CA LEU A 243 -13.08 4.20 5.00
C LEU A 243 -14.00 3.74 3.86
N LEU A 244 -13.44 3.39 2.70
CA LEU A 244 -14.20 2.88 1.54
C LEU A 244 -14.91 1.56 1.85
N ALA A 245 -14.34 0.75 2.75
CA ALA A 245 -14.96 -0.46 3.29
C ALA A 245 -15.89 -0.20 4.50
N GLY A 246 -16.27 1.06 4.73
CA GLY A 246 -17.23 1.48 5.75
C GLY A 246 -16.65 1.62 7.16
N GLY A 247 -15.32 1.61 7.29
CA GLY A 247 -14.64 1.85 8.56
C GLY A 247 -14.63 3.31 8.99
N GLN A 248 -14.01 3.59 10.12
CA GLN A 248 -13.91 4.94 10.70
C GLN A 248 -12.45 5.28 11.01
N VAL A 249 -12.02 6.48 10.64
CA VAL A 249 -10.67 6.97 10.95
C VAL A 249 -10.77 8.30 11.67
N GLN A 250 -10.25 8.36 12.90
CA GLN A 250 -10.21 9.58 13.71
C GLN A 250 -11.58 10.26 13.85
N GLY A 251 -12.61 9.47 14.13
CA GLY A 251 -13.97 9.97 14.28
C GLY A 251 -14.69 10.27 12.95
N ARG A 252 -14.08 10.01 11.79
CA ARG A 252 -14.67 10.29 10.46
C ARG A 252 -15.00 9.01 9.70
N TRP A 253 -16.09 9.01 8.95
CA TRP A 253 -16.54 7.91 8.09
C TRP A 253 -17.12 8.46 6.79
N LEU A 254 -17.19 7.65 5.75
CA LEU A 254 -17.89 8.01 4.52
C LEU A 254 -19.39 7.72 4.68
N GLU A 255 -20.24 8.62 4.21
CA GLU A 255 -21.69 8.43 4.22
C GLU A 255 -22.12 7.24 3.35
N GLN A 256 -21.49 7.10 2.18
CA GLN A 256 -21.70 5.98 1.28
C GLN A 256 -20.37 5.26 1.07
N PRO A 257 -20.12 4.13 1.76
CA PRO A 257 -18.96 3.29 1.45
C PRO A 257 -19.00 2.81 0.00
N SER A 258 -17.84 2.66 -0.63
CA SER A 258 -17.73 2.19 -2.03
C SER A 258 -17.36 0.71 -2.09
N CYS A 259 -18.18 -0.11 -1.44
CA CYS A 259 -18.04 -1.56 -1.47
C CYS A 259 -18.15 -2.08 -2.90
N GLY A 260 -17.32 -3.06 -3.27
CA GLY A 260 -17.35 -3.70 -4.60
C GLY A 260 -16.53 -3.01 -5.69
N ARG A 261 -15.88 -1.89 -5.40
CA ARG A 261 -14.93 -1.27 -6.33
C ARG A 261 -13.67 -2.13 -6.48
N ARG A 262 -13.14 -2.24 -7.70
CA ARG A 262 -11.88 -2.95 -7.96
C ARG A 262 -10.70 -2.10 -7.51
N LEU A 263 -10.13 -2.46 -6.36
CA LEU A 263 -9.02 -1.73 -5.73
C LEU A 263 -7.82 -2.66 -5.53
N ARG A 264 -6.63 -2.17 -5.87
CA ARG A 264 -5.34 -2.81 -5.57
C ARG A 264 -4.42 -1.81 -4.90
N ALA A 265 -3.53 -2.28 -4.04
CA ALA A 265 -2.58 -1.42 -3.35
C ALA A 265 -1.16 -1.97 -3.40
N VAL A 266 -0.20 -1.07 -3.49
CA VAL A 266 1.23 -1.34 -3.41
C VAL A 266 1.82 -0.39 -2.37
N PHE A 267 2.49 -0.96 -1.38
CA PHE A 267 3.09 -0.26 -0.26
C PHE A 267 4.62 -0.32 -0.37
N ALA A 268 5.24 0.84 -0.50
CA ALA A 268 6.69 1.02 -0.49
C ALA A 268 7.10 1.76 0.77
N ALA A 269 8.10 1.26 1.50
CA ALA A 269 8.56 1.87 2.76
C ALA A 269 7.43 2.16 3.77
N ALA A 270 6.33 1.39 3.75
CA ALA A 270 5.12 1.62 4.52
C ALA A 270 5.36 1.87 6.02
N ALA A 271 5.11 3.11 6.42
CA ALA A 271 5.14 3.59 7.79
C ALA A 271 3.76 3.38 8.47
N ILE A 272 3.33 2.12 8.56
CA ILE A 272 2.20 1.67 9.38
C ILE A 272 2.67 0.50 10.24
N ASP A 273 2.04 0.24 11.39
CA ASP A 273 2.40 -0.96 12.16
C ASP A 273 1.99 -2.22 11.39
N HIS A 274 2.83 -3.26 11.46
CA HIS A 274 2.60 -4.50 10.73
C HIS A 274 1.25 -5.17 11.04
N ASN A 275 0.70 -4.95 12.24
CA ASN A 275 -0.58 -5.51 12.66
C ASN A 275 -1.79 -4.62 12.33
N TRP A 276 -1.62 -3.38 11.87
CA TRP A 276 -2.75 -2.44 11.73
C TRP A 276 -3.83 -2.87 10.73
N LEU A 277 -3.53 -3.82 9.84
CA LEU A 277 -4.48 -4.39 8.87
C LEU A 277 -5.18 -5.66 9.38
N ASN A 278 -4.80 -6.19 10.55
CA ASN A 278 -5.48 -7.35 11.13
C ASN A 278 -6.89 -6.97 11.62
N PRO A 279 -7.80 -7.96 11.74
CA PRO A 279 -9.08 -7.75 12.41
C PRO A 279 -8.92 -7.19 13.84
N GLY A 280 -9.77 -6.22 14.21
CA GLY A 280 -9.75 -5.51 15.49
C GLY A 280 -8.68 -4.41 15.60
N GLU A 281 -7.89 -4.18 14.55
CA GLU A 281 -6.81 -3.17 14.55
C GLU A 281 -7.19 -1.95 13.71
N ARG A 282 -6.33 -0.93 13.73
CA ARG A 282 -6.61 0.44 13.25
C ARG A 282 -7.24 0.54 11.86
N TYR A 283 -6.84 -0.31 10.93
CA TYR A 283 -7.28 -0.31 9.54
C TYR A 283 -7.87 -1.67 9.14
N GLU A 284 -8.48 -2.40 10.08
CA GLU A 284 -9.00 -3.77 9.90
C GLU A 284 -9.83 -3.98 8.63
N ARG A 285 -10.63 -2.98 8.23
CA ARG A 285 -11.50 -3.06 7.05
C ARG A 285 -10.79 -2.87 5.71
N ALA A 286 -9.54 -2.41 5.69
CA ALA A 286 -8.83 -2.07 4.46
C ALA A 286 -8.70 -3.27 3.50
N LEU A 287 -8.49 -4.49 4.03
CA LEU A 287 -8.35 -5.70 3.21
C LEU A 287 -9.68 -6.22 2.64
N TRP A 288 -10.82 -5.74 3.14
CA TRP A 288 -12.13 -6.19 2.68
C TRP A 288 -12.44 -5.67 1.27
N GLY A 289 -12.10 -4.40 1.01
CA GLY A 289 -12.38 -3.72 -0.25
C GLY A 289 -11.33 -3.86 -1.34
N VAL A 290 -10.18 -4.49 -1.07
CA VAL A 290 -9.11 -4.69 -2.07
C VAL A 290 -9.12 -6.10 -2.64
N GLU A 291 -8.71 -6.22 -3.90
CA GLU A 291 -8.38 -7.49 -4.55
C GLU A 291 -7.00 -7.99 -4.09
N TYR A 292 -6.01 -7.08 -4.11
CA TYR A 292 -4.62 -7.39 -3.74
C TYR A 292 -3.94 -6.23 -3.01
N LEU A 293 -3.08 -6.56 -2.05
CA LEU A 293 -2.17 -5.63 -1.39
C LEU A 293 -0.74 -6.19 -1.47
N VAL A 294 0.15 -5.43 -2.09
CA VAL A 294 1.58 -5.73 -2.17
C VAL A 294 2.33 -4.93 -1.12
N ASN A 295 3.18 -5.58 -0.32
CA ASN A 295 4.13 -4.94 0.56
C ASN A 295 5.56 -5.12 0.01
N LEU A 296 6.22 -4.03 -0.36
CA LEU A 296 7.64 -4.01 -0.70
C LEU A 296 8.44 -3.91 0.60
N GLN A 297 8.99 -5.03 1.02
CA GLN A 297 9.72 -5.16 2.26
C GLN A 297 11.18 -4.72 2.10
N ASN A 298 11.65 -3.85 2.98
CA ASN A 298 13.04 -3.49 3.14
C ASN A 298 13.44 -3.62 4.62
N HIS A 299 14.15 -4.70 4.95
CA HIS A 299 14.60 -4.99 6.31
C HIS A 299 15.67 -4.02 6.82
N LEU A 300 16.39 -3.35 5.91
CA LEU A 300 17.52 -2.47 6.22
C LEU A 300 17.14 -0.99 6.28
N ASP A 301 15.88 -0.62 5.99
CA ASP A 301 15.41 0.77 6.03
C ASP A 301 15.63 1.40 7.42
N VAL A 302 16.57 2.34 7.50
CA VAL A 302 17.04 2.94 8.76
C VAL A 302 15.94 3.78 9.40
N VAL A 303 15.16 4.53 8.60
CA VAL A 303 14.07 5.37 9.10
C VAL A 303 12.99 4.50 9.72
N LEU A 304 12.63 3.40 9.06
CA LEU A 304 11.66 2.44 9.60
C LEU A 304 12.22 1.62 10.76
N GLY A 305 13.53 1.51 10.91
CA GLY A 305 14.17 0.95 12.09
C GLY A 305 13.90 1.77 13.35
N LEU A 306 13.79 3.10 13.20
CA LEU A 306 13.49 4.03 14.30
C LEU A 306 11.98 4.24 14.51
N TYR A 307 11.15 3.78 13.57
CA TYR A 307 9.69 3.96 13.61
C TYR A 307 9.00 3.52 14.92
N PRO A 308 9.40 2.44 15.62
CA PRO A 308 8.82 2.06 16.91
C PRO A 308 9.01 3.11 18.01
N LEU A 309 9.97 4.03 17.88
CA LEU A 309 10.25 5.04 18.90
C LEU A 309 9.23 6.19 18.93
N ARG A 310 8.29 6.24 17.97
CA ARG A 310 7.27 7.30 17.92
C ARG A 310 6.25 7.25 19.07
N LYS A 311 6.08 6.09 19.71
CA LYS A 311 5.15 5.89 20.83
C LYS A 311 5.56 4.66 21.65
N LEU A 312 5.43 4.75 22.97
CA LEU A 312 5.50 3.57 23.85
C LEU A 312 4.55 2.47 23.32
N PHE A 313 5.06 1.24 23.24
CA PHE A 313 4.35 0.06 22.73
C PHE A 313 3.97 0.06 21.24
N SER A 314 4.55 0.95 20.44
CA SER A 314 4.47 0.82 18.99
C SER A 314 5.04 -0.51 18.52
N ARG A 315 4.43 -1.09 17.48
CA ARG A 315 5.00 -2.23 16.76
C ARG A 315 5.99 -1.76 15.69
N ARG A 316 6.63 -2.73 15.04
CA ARG A 316 7.54 -2.51 13.91
C ARG A 316 6.77 -2.07 12.66
N ALA A 317 7.42 -1.26 11.83
CA ALA A 317 6.85 -0.82 10.56
C ALA A 317 6.61 -2.00 9.62
N LEU A 318 5.49 -1.98 8.89
CA LEU A 318 5.09 -3.05 7.97
C LEU A 318 6.14 -3.29 6.89
N ALA A 319 6.68 -2.24 6.26
CA ALA A 319 7.69 -2.44 5.23
C ALA A 319 9.05 -2.93 5.77
N ARG A 320 9.29 -2.91 7.08
CA ARG A 320 10.51 -3.50 7.66
C ARG A 320 10.27 -4.90 8.22
N ALA A 321 9.13 -5.12 8.88
CA ALA A 321 8.81 -6.38 9.54
C ALA A 321 8.09 -7.39 8.64
N GLY A 322 7.34 -6.91 7.64
CA GLY A 322 6.41 -7.71 6.87
C GLY A 322 5.20 -8.16 7.70
N PHE A 323 4.31 -8.94 7.09
CA PHE A 323 3.23 -9.60 7.80
C PHE A 323 3.76 -10.88 8.46
N THR A 324 3.78 -10.88 9.78
CA THR A 324 4.23 -12.04 10.55
C THR A 324 3.26 -13.20 10.41
N TRP A 325 3.71 -14.41 10.77
CA TRP A 325 2.81 -15.57 10.85
C TRP A 325 1.58 -15.32 11.73
N ARG A 326 1.72 -14.56 12.83
CA ARG A 326 0.60 -14.20 13.71
C ARG A 326 -0.39 -13.28 12.99
N ASP A 327 0.10 -12.33 12.20
CA ASP A 327 -0.75 -11.44 11.40
C ASP A 327 -1.55 -12.26 10.37
N ARG A 328 -0.85 -13.11 9.61
CA ARG A 328 -1.48 -13.99 8.61
C ARG A 328 -2.55 -14.90 9.23
N ARG A 329 -2.26 -15.49 10.40
CA ARG A 329 -3.24 -16.30 11.14
C ARG A 329 -4.45 -15.47 11.59
N ARG A 330 -4.25 -14.25 12.07
CA ARG A 330 -5.35 -13.34 12.48
C ARG A 330 -6.20 -12.87 11.30
N MET A 331 -5.59 -12.61 10.15
CA MET A 331 -6.28 -12.19 8.94
C MET A 331 -7.10 -13.32 8.29
N GLY A 332 -6.76 -14.58 8.54
CA GLY A 332 -7.47 -15.73 7.97
C GLY A 332 -7.43 -15.69 6.45
N TRP A 333 -8.59 -15.81 5.80
CA TRP A 333 -8.70 -15.81 4.34
C TRP A 333 -8.27 -14.48 3.70
N LEU A 334 -8.32 -13.36 4.42
CA LEU A 334 -7.86 -12.06 3.93
C LEU A 334 -6.34 -12.06 3.66
N ALA A 335 -5.57 -12.92 4.33
CA ALA A 335 -4.13 -13.05 4.08
C ALA A 335 -3.82 -13.52 2.65
N GLY A 336 -4.76 -14.20 1.98
CA GLY A 336 -4.63 -14.62 0.57
C GLY A 336 -4.62 -13.46 -0.42
N LYS A 337 -5.01 -12.26 0.00
CA LYS A 337 -4.95 -11.03 -0.81
C LYS A 337 -3.59 -10.34 -0.75
N ILE A 338 -2.67 -10.82 0.09
CA ILE A 338 -1.41 -10.15 0.38
C ILE A 338 -0.27 -10.82 -0.37
N ALA A 339 0.52 -10.02 -1.09
CA ALA A 339 1.83 -10.41 -1.60
C ALA A 339 2.93 -9.59 -0.90
N GLU A 340 4.05 -10.22 -0.61
CA GLU A 340 5.22 -9.56 -0.04
C GLU A 340 6.43 -9.83 -0.91
N TYR A 341 7.15 -8.77 -1.25
CA TYR A 341 8.39 -8.88 -2.01
C TYR A 341 9.51 -8.20 -1.24
N ASP A 342 10.55 -8.96 -0.96
CA ASP A 342 11.77 -8.42 -0.35
C ASP A 342 12.58 -7.67 -1.42
N VAL A 343 12.70 -6.35 -1.24
CA VAL A 343 13.50 -5.44 -2.07
C VAL A 343 14.73 -4.92 -1.33
N THR A 344 15.09 -5.52 -0.19
CA THR A 344 16.20 -5.12 0.67
C THR A 344 17.53 -5.03 -0.10
N THR A 345 17.81 -5.98 -0.99
CA THR A 345 19.07 -6.00 -1.76
C THR A 345 19.16 -4.89 -2.81
N LEU A 346 18.02 -4.36 -3.26
CA LEU A 346 17.94 -3.27 -4.23
C LEU A 346 18.00 -1.91 -3.53
N VAL A 347 17.19 -1.75 -2.48
CA VAL A 347 16.97 -0.47 -1.79
C VAL A 347 18.01 -0.22 -0.69
N GLY A 348 18.52 -1.27 -0.05
CA GLY A 348 19.50 -1.20 1.03
C GLY A 348 19.00 -0.38 2.22
N LEU A 349 19.80 0.59 2.68
CA LEU A 349 19.45 1.46 3.80
C LEU A 349 18.42 2.56 3.44
N GLY A 350 18.00 2.63 2.17
CA GLY A 350 17.18 3.70 1.63
C GLY A 350 15.73 3.71 2.13
N HIS A 351 15.26 4.89 2.53
CA HIS A 351 13.85 5.15 2.82
C HIS A 351 13.17 6.01 1.76
N GLN A 352 13.89 7.01 1.23
CA GLN A 352 13.34 8.01 0.31
C GLN A 352 12.85 7.37 -0.99
N TRP A 353 11.82 7.99 -1.59
CA TRP A 353 11.20 7.50 -2.82
C TRP A 353 12.19 7.24 -3.97
N PRO A 354 13.21 8.10 -4.21
CA PRO A 354 14.26 7.83 -5.19
C PRO A 354 15.02 6.51 -5.01
N ASN A 355 15.08 5.96 -3.79
CA ASN A 355 15.72 4.66 -3.56
C ASN A 355 14.89 3.50 -4.12
N TYR A 356 13.60 3.69 -4.38
CA TYR A 356 12.71 2.69 -4.95
C TYR A 356 12.55 2.91 -6.46
N ASN A 357 12.18 4.13 -6.89
CA ASN A 357 11.85 4.41 -8.29
C ASN A 357 13.08 4.49 -9.23
N ARG A 358 14.31 4.39 -8.71
CA ARG A 358 15.52 4.21 -9.53
C ARG A 358 15.72 2.77 -10.03
N HIS A 359 14.94 1.81 -9.53
CA HIS A 359 15.08 0.39 -9.90
C HIS A 359 13.96 -0.05 -10.85
N PRO A 360 14.26 -0.27 -12.14
CA PRO A 360 13.27 -0.74 -13.11
C PRO A 360 12.64 -2.09 -12.72
N TYR A 361 13.41 -2.96 -12.07
CA TYR A 361 12.91 -4.25 -11.58
C TYR A 361 11.75 -4.09 -10.59
N ILE A 362 11.78 -3.08 -9.71
CA ILE A 362 10.67 -2.82 -8.79
C ILE A 362 9.42 -2.40 -9.56
N ALA A 363 9.54 -1.56 -10.60
CA ALA A 363 8.39 -1.18 -11.43
C ALA A 363 7.80 -2.40 -12.16
N TRP A 364 8.66 -3.21 -12.77
CA TRP A 364 8.26 -4.44 -13.44
C TRP A 364 7.51 -5.37 -12.48
N LEU A 365 8.06 -5.59 -11.29
CA LEU A 365 7.51 -6.46 -10.25
C LEU A 365 6.09 -6.04 -9.81
N ILE A 366 5.85 -4.72 -9.68
CA ILE A 366 4.54 -4.21 -9.24
C ILE A 366 3.58 -3.93 -10.40
N SER A 367 4.07 -3.95 -11.65
CA SER A 367 3.27 -3.61 -12.83
C SER A 367 1.96 -4.42 -12.96
N PRO A 368 1.90 -5.73 -12.64
CA PRO A 368 0.63 -6.46 -12.75
C PRO A 368 -0.46 -5.93 -11.81
N TYR A 369 -0.05 -5.33 -10.69
CA TYR A 369 -0.97 -4.75 -9.71
C TYR A 369 -1.38 -3.31 -10.07
N LEU A 370 -0.53 -2.57 -10.77
CA LEU A 370 -0.82 -1.20 -11.22
C LEU A 370 -1.68 -1.18 -12.48
N TYR A 371 -1.29 -1.99 -13.47
CA TYR A 371 -1.90 -2.04 -14.80
C TYR A 371 -3.05 -3.03 -14.89
N TYR A 372 -3.23 -3.86 -13.85
CA TYR A 372 -4.14 -4.99 -13.89
C TYR A 372 -3.82 -5.84 -15.14
N THR A 373 -2.63 -6.44 -15.21
CA THR A 373 -2.28 -7.26 -16.40
C THR A 373 -2.73 -8.72 -16.29
N ASP A 374 -2.89 -9.22 -15.07
CA ASP A 374 -3.42 -10.55 -14.74
C ASP A 374 -4.84 -10.83 -15.28
N GLN A 375 -5.59 -9.77 -15.59
CA GLN A 375 -6.89 -9.85 -16.26
C GLN A 375 -6.78 -10.08 -17.78
N TYR A 376 -5.62 -9.80 -18.40
CA TYR A 376 -5.36 -10.14 -19.80
C TYR A 376 -4.75 -11.54 -19.95
N ASP A 377 -4.05 -12.03 -18.92
CA ASP A 377 -3.40 -13.36 -18.92
C ASP A 377 -4.27 -14.50 -18.33
N ARG A 378 -5.46 -14.19 -17.78
CA ARG A 378 -6.37 -15.24 -17.30
C ARG A 378 -7.08 -15.91 -18.49
N PRO A 379 -7.00 -17.25 -18.64
CA PRO A 379 -7.99 -17.94 -19.46
C PRO A 379 -9.38 -17.64 -18.88
N PRO A 380 -10.40 -17.42 -19.72
CA PRO A 380 -11.71 -16.98 -19.27
C PRO A 380 -12.25 -17.95 -18.21
N SER A 381 -12.47 -17.41 -17.00
CA SER A 381 -13.13 -18.12 -15.91
C SER A 381 -14.53 -18.53 -16.37
N SER A 382 -14.78 -19.83 -16.41
CA SER A 382 -16.11 -20.42 -16.60
C SER A 382 -17.12 -19.70 -15.72
N ALA A 383 -18.03 -18.95 -16.33
CA ALA A 383 -19.22 -18.47 -15.65
C ALA A 383 -19.97 -19.71 -15.16
N VAL A 384 -20.05 -19.88 -13.84
CA VAL A 384 -20.96 -20.85 -13.23
C VAL A 384 -22.37 -20.37 -13.54
N SER A 385 -22.95 -20.86 -14.64
CA SER A 385 -24.38 -20.75 -14.84
C SER A 385 -25.05 -21.64 -13.81
N SER A 386 -25.71 -21.05 -12.84
CA SER A 386 -26.67 -21.72 -11.98
C SER A 386 -27.91 -22.07 -12.80
N SER A 387 -27.83 -23.10 -13.64
CA SER A 387 -29.04 -23.77 -14.12
C SER A 387 -29.52 -24.72 -13.02
N ARG A 388 -30.56 -24.28 -12.31
CA ARG A 388 -31.38 -25.15 -11.48
C ARG A 388 -31.85 -26.32 -12.33
N ARG A 389 -31.41 -27.54 -12.00
CA ARG A 389 -32.10 -28.76 -12.41
C ARG A 389 -33.46 -28.79 -11.72
N ALA A 390 -34.52 -28.69 -12.51
CA ALA A 390 -35.85 -29.08 -12.08
C ALA A 390 -35.83 -30.58 -11.74
N SER A 391 -36.09 -30.90 -10.48
CA SER A 391 -36.45 -32.23 -10.00
C SER A 391 -37.78 -32.64 -10.63
N GLY A 392 -37.79 -33.75 -11.38
CA GLY A 392 -39.02 -34.40 -11.85
C GLY A 392 -39.83 -34.97 -10.67
N PRO A 393 -41.14 -35.19 -10.86
CA PRO A 393 -42.05 -35.64 -9.79
C PRO A 393 -41.89 -37.15 -9.51
N PRO A 394 -42.22 -37.61 -8.29
CA PRO A 394 -42.10 -39.02 -7.91
C PRO A 394 -43.23 -39.87 -8.51
N LEU A 395 -42.87 -41.10 -8.88
CA LEU A 395 -43.75 -42.18 -9.32
C LEU A 395 -44.79 -42.54 -8.24
N ALA A 396 -46.05 -42.64 -8.64
CA ALA A 396 -47.15 -43.17 -7.85
C ALA A 396 -47.12 -44.72 -7.83
N ALA A 397 -47.45 -45.29 -6.68
CA ALA A 397 -47.74 -46.72 -6.50
C ALA A 397 -49.25 -47.00 -6.73
N PRO A 398 -49.63 -48.23 -7.10
CA PRO A 398 -50.96 -48.52 -7.64
C PRO A 398 -52.04 -48.69 -6.55
N SER A 399 -53.24 -48.19 -6.81
CA SER A 399 -54.45 -48.52 -6.05
C SER A 399 -54.97 -49.90 -6.47
N ARG A 400 -55.42 -50.67 -5.47
CA ARG A 400 -56.33 -51.79 -5.66
C ARG A 400 -57.75 -51.25 -5.86
N ASP A 401 -58.48 -52.03 -6.65
CA ASP A 401 -59.90 -52.01 -7.01
C ASP A 401 -60.32 -51.04 -8.12
#